data_AF-A0A6C0BVZ1-F1
#
_entry.id   AF-A0A6C0BVZ1-F1
#
_cell.length_a   1.000
_cell.length_b   1.000
_cell.length_c   1.000
_cell.angle_alpha   90.00
_cell.angle_beta   90.00
_cell.angle_gamma   90.00
#
_symmetry.space_group_name_H-M   'P 1'
#
loop_
_entity.id
_entity.type
_entity.pdbx_description
1 polymer ?
#
loop_
_entity_poly.entity_id
_entity_poly.type
_entity_poly.pdbx_seq_one_letter_code
_entity_poly.pdbx_strand_id
1 'polypeptide(L)'
;MNEKIINIKKGKFPKKYTAYVKHKISKKIRKIHFGDQNYEQFKDRTRLGIYTKKNHGNKKRQRNYYSRHSGEANRQRAIRKEEKKSRGDYNAKILSHRYLW
;
A
#
# COMPACT_ATOMS: atom_id res chain seq x y z
N MET A 1 -6.64 -2.34 13.28
CA MET A 1 -5.35 -1.66 13.05
C MET A 1 -4.85 -1.02 14.33
N ASN A 2 -3.66 -1.44 14.76
CA ASN A 2 -2.94 -0.96 15.95
C ASN A 2 -2.11 0.30 15.63
N GLU A 3 -1.89 0.55 14.35
CA GLU A 3 -1.16 1.72 13.86
C GLU A 3 -2.07 2.70 13.12
N LYS A 4 -1.64 3.96 13.07
CA LYS A 4 -2.21 5.00 12.21
C LYS A 4 -1.15 5.55 11.26
N ILE A 5 -1.53 5.82 10.02
CA ILE A 5 -0.66 6.52 9.06
C ILE A 5 -0.69 8.01 9.43
N ILE A 6 0.47 8.59 9.72
CA ILE A 6 0.60 10.01 10.04
C ILE A 6 0.85 10.81 8.76
N ASN A 7 1.75 10.32 7.92
CA ASN A 7 2.19 11.02 6.73
C ASN A 7 2.61 10.02 5.66
N ILE A 8 2.47 10.41 4.39
CA ILE A 8 3.03 9.72 3.24
C ILE A 8 3.85 10.76 2.48
N LYS A 9 5.07 10.41 2.09
CA LYS A 9 5.93 11.26 1.26
C LYS A 9 6.53 10.49 0.10
N LYS A 10 7.10 11.20 -0.88
CA LYS A 10 7.89 10.60 -1.96
C LYS A 10 9.01 9.71 -1.38
N GLY A 11 9.11 8.49 -1.88
CA GLY A 11 10.15 7.53 -1.51
C GLY A 11 11.46 7.76 -2.25
N LYS A 12 12.56 7.27 -1.68
CA LYS A 12 13.86 7.18 -2.36
C LYS A 12 13.81 6.04 -3.38
N PHE A 13 14.40 6.25 -4.55
CA PHE A 13 14.54 5.18 -5.56
C PHE A 13 15.16 3.91 -4.92
N PRO A 14 14.64 2.71 -5.22
CA PRO A 14 13.60 2.40 -6.22
C PRO A 14 12.15 2.51 -5.70
N LYS A 15 11.91 2.98 -4.48
CA LYS A 15 10.57 2.97 -3.87
C LYS A 15 9.75 4.20 -4.25
N LYS A 16 8.45 4.02 -4.53
CA LYS A 16 7.56 5.15 -4.88
C LYS A 16 7.30 6.06 -3.70
N TYR A 17 6.88 5.48 -2.58
CA TYR A 17 6.41 6.21 -1.41
C TYR A 17 7.02 5.68 -0.12
N THR A 18 7.04 6.54 0.90
CA THR A 18 7.36 6.19 2.28
C THR A 18 6.21 6.65 3.17
N ALA A 19 5.56 5.70 3.86
CA ALA A 19 4.58 5.99 4.89
C ALA A 19 5.25 6.06 6.26
N TYR A 20 4.88 7.05 7.06
CA TYR A 20 5.19 7.11 8.48
C TYR A 20 3.97 6.62 9.24
N VAL A 21 4.14 5.54 10.01
CA VAL A 21 3.08 4.95 10.82
C VAL A 21 3.43 5.05 12.29
N LYS A 22 2.43 5.36 13.12
CA LYS A 22 2.54 5.46 14.57
C LYS A 22 1.72 4.39 15.23
N HIS A 23 2.35 3.61 16.10
CA HIS A 23 1.64 2.67 16.95
C HIS A 23 0.78 3.43 17.97
N LYS A 24 -0.48 3.01 18.15
CA LYS A 24 -1.47 3.75 18.94
C LYS A 24 -1.14 3.78 20.43
N ILE A 25 -0.59 2.69 20.98
CA ILE A 25 -0.25 2.54 22.41
C ILE A 25 1.15 3.07 22.67
N SER A 26 2.19 2.33 22.25
CA SER A 26 3.61 2.69 22.46
C SER A 26 4.08 4.01 21.83
N LYS A 27 3.26 4.65 20.99
CA LYS A 27 3.58 5.90 20.27
C LYS A 27 4.82 5.86 19.35
N LYS A 28 5.50 4.71 19.25
CA LYS A 28 6.66 4.52 18.36
C LYS A 28 6.27 4.79 16.91
N ILE A 29 7.15 5.49 16.20
CA ILE A 29 6.99 5.81 14.78
C ILE A 29 7.97 4.96 13.98
N ARG A 30 7.50 4.36 12.89
CA ARG A 30 8.36 3.69 11.91
C ARG A 30 7.99 4.08 10.49
N LYS A 31 8.97 3.92 9.61
CA LYS A 31 8.84 4.17 8.17
C LYS A 31 8.58 2.86 7.43
N ILE A 32 7.70 2.90 6.44
CA ILE A 32 7.41 1.77 5.55
C ILE A 32 7.51 2.27 4.11
N HIS A 33 8.42 1.69 3.35
CA HIS A 33 8.54 1.96 1.93
C HIS A 33 7.60 1.05 1.13
N PHE A 34 6.90 1.60 0.13
CA PHE A 34 5.98 0.82 -0.69
C PHE A 34 5.90 1.34 -2.13
N GLY A 35 5.49 0.46 -3.04
CA GLY A 35 5.55 0.66 -4.48
C GLY A 35 6.98 0.70 -5.02
N ASP A 36 7.10 0.48 -6.33
CA ASP A 36 8.39 0.50 -7.02
C ASP A 36 8.32 1.41 -8.25
N GLN A 37 9.25 2.36 -8.35
CA GLN A 37 9.27 3.39 -9.37
C GLN A 37 9.40 2.82 -10.78
N ASN A 38 9.94 1.61 -10.94
CA ASN A 38 10.14 0.99 -12.25
C ASN A 38 8.84 0.42 -12.84
N TYR A 39 7.82 0.17 -12.01
CA TYR A 39 6.58 -0.48 -12.43
C TYR A 39 5.38 0.47 -12.47
N GLU A 40 4.41 0.12 -13.32
CA GLU A 40 3.08 0.70 -13.34
C GLU A 40 2.22 0.24 -12.15
N GLN A 41 1.10 0.92 -11.94
CA GLN A 41 0.11 0.58 -10.93
C GLN A 41 -1.31 0.75 -11.47
N PHE A 42 -2.31 0.22 -10.77
CA PHE A 42 -3.71 0.40 -11.18
C PHE A 42 -4.14 1.86 -11.07
N LYS A 43 -4.00 2.45 -9.88
CA LYS A 43 -4.34 3.84 -9.60
C LYS A 43 -3.58 4.30 -8.37
N ASP A 44 -2.82 5.38 -8.53
CA ASP A 44 -2.25 6.15 -7.43
C ASP A 44 -3.38 6.86 -6.69
N ARG A 45 -3.71 6.32 -5.53
CA ARG A 45 -4.70 6.84 -4.58
C ARG A 45 -4.02 7.52 -3.39
N THR A 46 -2.71 7.75 -3.45
CA THR A 46 -2.09 8.68 -2.50
C THR A 46 -2.61 10.08 -2.80
N ARG A 47 -2.83 10.90 -1.76
CA ARG A 47 -3.21 12.31 -1.95
C ARG A 47 -2.11 13.15 -2.64
N LEU A 48 -0.91 12.59 -2.79
CA LEU A 48 0.23 13.25 -3.42
C LEU A 48 0.19 13.16 -4.95
N GLY A 49 -0.34 12.07 -5.51
CA GLY A 49 -0.47 11.88 -6.96
C GLY A 49 0.83 11.89 -7.77
N ILE A 50 2.00 11.70 -7.15
CA ILE A 50 3.31 11.87 -7.80
C ILE A 50 3.52 10.89 -8.97
N TYR A 51 2.91 9.71 -8.93
CA TYR A 51 3.08 8.69 -9.96
C TYR A 51 1.81 8.43 -10.78
N THR A 52 0.83 9.33 -10.78
CA THR A 52 -0.43 9.18 -11.55
C THR A 52 -0.21 8.87 -13.03
N LYS A 53 0.87 9.40 -13.63
CA LYS A 53 1.30 9.09 -15.01
C LYS A 53 1.61 7.61 -15.28
N LYS A 54 1.79 6.79 -14.24
CA LYS A 54 2.03 5.34 -14.32
C LYS A 54 0.78 4.51 -13.99
N ASN A 55 -0.40 5.15 -13.93
CA ASN A 55 -1.68 4.48 -13.72
C ASN A 55 -2.15 3.81 -15.01
N HIS A 56 -2.38 2.49 -14.98
CA HIS A 56 -2.85 1.75 -16.14
C HIS A 56 -4.38 1.50 -16.15
N GLY A 57 -5.09 1.69 -15.04
CA GLY A 57 -6.56 1.55 -14.95
C GLY A 57 -7.16 0.14 -15.21
N ASN A 58 -6.38 -0.82 -15.69
CA ASN A 58 -6.80 -2.19 -15.97
C ASN A 58 -7.25 -2.98 -14.71
N LYS A 59 -8.56 -3.22 -14.58
CA LYS A 59 -9.19 -3.99 -13.48
C LYS A 59 -8.79 -5.47 -13.45
N LYS A 60 -8.48 -6.10 -14.59
CA LYS A 60 -8.00 -7.50 -14.63
C LYS A 60 -6.62 -7.61 -13.97
N ARG A 61 -5.69 -6.70 -14.31
CA ARG A 61 -4.36 -6.63 -13.65
C ARG A 61 -4.47 -6.39 -12.15
N GLN A 62 -5.39 -5.51 -11.72
CA GLN A 62 -5.66 -5.28 -10.30
C GLN A 62 -6.14 -6.55 -9.57
N ARG A 63 -7.17 -7.22 -10.10
CA ARG A 63 -7.68 -8.48 -9.51
C ARG A 63 -6.57 -9.54 -9.44
N ASN A 64 -5.83 -9.73 -10.52
CA ASN A 64 -4.71 -10.68 -10.57
C ASN A 64 -3.61 -10.33 -9.56
N TYR A 65 -3.33 -9.04 -9.34
CA TYR A 65 -2.37 -8.60 -8.34
C TYR A 65 -2.80 -9.04 -6.94
N TYR A 66 -4.06 -8.80 -6.54
CA TYR A 66 -4.56 -9.23 -5.23
C TYR A 66 -4.63 -10.76 -5.10
N SER A 67 -5.06 -11.48 -6.15
CA SER A 67 -5.07 -12.94 -6.16
C SER A 67 -3.67 -13.52 -5.94
N ARG A 68 -2.63 -12.98 -6.60
CA ARG A 68 -1.25 -13.45 -6.42
C ARG A 68 -0.68 -13.13 -5.04
N HIS A 69 -0.94 -11.93 -4.52
CA HIS A 69 -0.30 -11.48 -3.29
C HIS A 69 -1.08 -11.80 -2.00
N SER A 70 -2.38 -12.09 -2.11
CA SER A 70 -3.26 -12.38 -0.97
C SER A 70 -4.19 -13.56 -1.18
N GLY A 71 -4.23 -14.19 -2.36
CA GLY A 71 -5.15 -15.28 -2.66
C GLY A 71 -6.61 -14.84 -2.67
N GLU A 72 -6.88 -13.57 -2.95
CA GLU A 72 -8.23 -12.98 -2.95
C GLU A 72 -8.30 -11.89 -4.01
N ALA A 73 -9.26 -11.97 -4.93
CA ALA A 73 -9.38 -11.05 -6.05
C ALA A 73 -10.05 -9.72 -5.66
N ASN A 74 -10.89 -9.72 -4.62
CA ASN A 74 -11.58 -8.54 -4.16
C ASN A 74 -10.65 -7.67 -3.30
N ARG A 75 -10.48 -6.39 -3.69
CA ARG A 75 -9.63 -5.42 -2.98
C ARG A 75 -9.89 -5.36 -1.48
N GLN A 76 -11.15 -5.21 -1.07
CA GLN A 76 -11.50 -5.02 0.34
C GLN A 76 -11.21 -6.29 1.15
N ARG A 77 -11.55 -7.46 0.60
CA ARG A 77 -11.28 -8.75 1.25
C ARG A 77 -9.77 -9.01 1.33
N ALA A 78 -9.01 -8.72 0.27
CA ALA A 78 -7.55 -8.84 0.26
C ALA A 78 -6.89 -7.94 1.32
N ILE A 79 -7.33 -6.68 1.44
CA ILE A 79 -6.84 -5.75 2.48
C ILE A 79 -7.13 -6.31 3.87
N ARG A 80 -8.37 -6.70 4.17
CA ARG A 80 -8.76 -7.25 5.47
C ARG A 80 -7.96 -8.52 5.83
N LYS A 81 -7.73 -9.39 4.84
CA LYS A 81 -6.94 -10.61 5.02
C LYS A 81 -5.49 -10.30 5.42
N GLU A 82 -4.85 -9.35 4.74
CA GLU A 82 -3.48 -8.93 5.08
C GLU A 82 -3.42 -8.20 6.43
N GLU A 83 -4.42 -7.40 6.79
CA GLU A 83 -4.51 -6.76 8.11
C GLU A 83 -4.65 -7.78 9.25
N LYS A 84 -5.44 -8.85 9.03
CA LYS A 84 -5.55 -9.96 9.99
C LYS A 84 -4.21 -10.69 10.11
N LYS A 85 -3.56 -10.98 8.98
CA LYS A 85 -2.26 -11.68 8.93
C LYS A 85 -1.16 -10.87 9.63
N SER A 86 -1.19 -9.54 9.53
CA SER A 86 -0.21 -8.66 10.18
C SER A 86 -0.53 -8.34 11.64
N ARG A 87 -1.56 -8.96 12.24
CA ARG A 87 -2.03 -8.67 13.61
C ARG A 87 -2.35 -7.19 13.83
N GLY A 88 -2.77 -6.48 12.77
CA GLY A 88 -3.17 -5.07 12.83
C GLY A 88 -2.05 -4.05 12.58
N ASP A 89 -0.86 -4.46 12.16
CA ASP A 89 0.24 -3.57 11.80
C ASP A 89 0.33 -3.34 10.28
N TYR A 90 0.70 -2.14 9.86
CA TYR A 90 0.88 -1.83 8.43
C TYR A 90 2.12 -2.55 7.89
N ASN A 91 2.05 -2.97 6.63
CA ASN A 91 3.21 -3.43 5.88
C ASN A 91 3.16 -2.89 4.45
N ALA A 92 4.24 -3.08 3.70
CA ALA A 92 4.33 -2.56 2.33
C ALA A 92 3.23 -3.09 1.41
N LYS A 93 2.76 -4.34 1.63
CA LYS A 93 1.70 -4.96 0.83
C LYS A 93 0.34 -4.32 1.11
N ILE A 94 -0.04 -4.14 2.38
CA ILE A 94 -1.27 -3.44 2.77
C ILE A 94 -1.29 -2.03 2.21
N LEU A 95 -0.17 -1.30 2.30
CA LEU A 95 -0.05 0.04 1.72
C LEU A 95 -0.18 0.02 0.19
N SER A 96 0.44 -0.96 -0.47
CA SER A 96 0.31 -1.13 -1.93
C SER A 96 -1.15 -1.44 -2.34
N HIS A 97 -1.87 -2.28 -1.60
CA HIS A 97 -3.29 -2.59 -1.85
C HIS A 97 -4.23 -1.41 -1.58
N ARG A 98 -3.86 -0.56 -0.61
CA ARG A 98 -4.66 0.61 -0.28
C ARG A 98 -4.45 1.71 -1.31
N TYR A 99 -3.22 1.95 -1.71
CA TYR A 99 -2.84 3.17 -2.42
C TYR A 99 -2.45 3.02 -3.89
N LEU A 100 -2.01 1.85 -4.37
CA LEU A 100 -1.45 1.73 -5.72
C LEU A 100 -2.20 0.72 -6.58
N TRP A 101 -2.50 -0.43 -6.01
CA TRP A 101 -3.28 -1.48 -6.65
C TRP A 101 -4.71 -1.33 -6.19
#